data_AF-A0A1A8L960-F1
#
_entry.id   AF-A0A1A8L960-F1
#
_cell.length_a   1.000
_cell.length_b   1.000
_cell.length_c   1.000
_cell.angle_alpha   90.00
_cell.angle_beta   90.00
_cell.angle_gamma   90.00
#
_symmetry.space_group_name_H-M   'P 1'
#
loop_
_entity.id
_entity.type
_entity.pdbx_description
1 polymer ?
#
loop_
_entity_poly.entity_id
_entity_poly.type
_entity_poly.pdbx_seq_one_letter_code
_entity_poly.pdbx_strand_id
1 'polypeptide(L)'
;PAHIRGLSDLAFPDLPGRPHWRVRRNVVPSLLLEETEGSGDDMPLFNGTEACGTSPDTGPCFGMHERYFYNSSSMSCELFKYGGCLGNKNNFKTERECLQRCRTEAVCRLPMAAQPCAGQPAVWAFNATAGLCVPYQQGLCQRNGNKFYTKAECEEYCGVVKDEEFLMSI
;
A
#
# COMPACT_ATOMS: atom_id res chain seq x y z
N PRO A 1 -37.62 5.33 52.76
CA PRO A 1 -38.47 4.27 52.16
C PRO A 1 -37.83 3.77 50.84
N ALA A 2 -37.05 2.69 50.76
CA ALA A 2 -37.18 1.30 51.21
C ALA A 2 -38.16 0.43 50.37
N HIS A 3 -37.62 -0.73 49.91
CA HIS A 3 -38.21 -1.95 49.31
C HIS A 3 -38.59 -1.93 47.80
N ILE A 4 -37.92 -2.68 46.89
CA ILE A 4 -37.64 -4.14 46.70
C ILE A 4 -38.86 -4.94 46.19
N ARG A 5 -38.69 -5.52 44.98
CA ARG A 5 -39.04 -6.89 44.48
C ARG A 5 -38.90 -6.83 42.94
N GLY A 6 -38.03 -7.57 42.24
CA GLY A 6 -37.70 -8.98 42.35
C GLY A 6 -38.63 -9.75 41.40
N LEU A 7 -38.16 -10.10 40.20
CA LEU A 7 -38.75 -11.19 39.42
C LEU A 7 -37.66 -11.91 38.61
N SER A 8 -37.49 -13.15 38.98
CA SER A 8 -36.57 -14.16 38.50
C SER A 8 -37.03 -14.76 37.17
N ASP A 9 -36.09 -15.48 36.55
CA ASP A 9 -36.31 -16.69 35.75
C ASP A 9 -37.09 -16.57 34.43
N LEU A 10 -36.34 -16.41 33.34
CA LEU A 10 -36.72 -16.97 32.05
C LEU A 10 -35.69 -18.02 31.64
N ALA A 11 -36.08 -19.28 31.82
CA ALA A 11 -35.40 -20.47 31.37
C ALA A 11 -35.37 -20.53 29.83
N PHE A 12 -34.19 -20.82 29.27
CA PHE A 12 -34.04 -21.18 27.86
C PHE A 12 -34.27 -22.68 27.69
N PRO A 13 -35.08 -23.12 26.70
CA PRO A 13 -35.30 -24.54 26.43
C PRO A 13 -34.07 -25.20 25.78
N ASP A 14 -33.75 -26.39 26.28
CA ASP A 14 -32.72 -27.34 25.80
C ASP A 14 -32.84 -27.68 24.31
N LEU A 15 -31.71 -27.62 23.58
CA LEU A 15 -31.57 -28.17 22.23
C LEU A 15 -30.73 -29.46 22.25
N PRO A 16 -31.14 -30.53 21.55
CA PRO A 16 -30.49 -31.83 21.63
C PRO A 16 -29.20 -31.94 20.80
N GLY A 17 -28.14 -32.44 21.46
CA GLY A 17 -27.18 -33.46 21.00
C GLY A 17 -26.43 -33.25 19.68
N ARG A 18 -25.14 -32.86 19.78
CA ARG A 18 -24.13 -33.14 18.73
C ARG A 18 -23.38 -34.46 19.05
N PRO A 19 -23.10 -35.33 18.07
CA PRO A 19 -22.44 -36.60 18.33
C PRO A 19 -20.95 -36.38 18.65
N HIS A 20 -20.51 -37.08 19.69
CA HIS A 20 -19.17 -37.04 20.25
C HIS A 20 -18.30 -38.09 19.54
N TRP A 21 -17.39 -37.68 18.66
CA TRP A 21 -16.31 -38.57 18.23
C TRP A 21 -15.10 -38.34 19.16
N ARG A 22 -14.82 -39.31 20.04
CA ARG A 22 -13.51 -39.42 20.68
C ARG A 22 -12.63 -40.23 19.75
N VAL A 23 -11.57 -39.65 19.22
CA VAL A 23 -10.47 -40.42 18.64
C VAL A 23 -9.19 -40.13 19.42
N ARG A 24 -8.44 -41.21 19.63
CA ARG A 24 -7.44 -41.44 20.68
C ARG A 24 -6.20 -40.57 20.50
N ARG A 25 -5.59 -40.16 21.62
CA ARG A 25 -4.23 -39.60 21.66
C ARG A 25 -3.25 -40.70 21.27
N ASN A 26 -2.55 -40.52 20.15
CA ASN A 26 -1.29 -41.22 19.91
C ASN A 26 -0.17 -40.36 20.48
N VAL A 27 0.54 -40.89 21.48
CA VAL A 27 1.81 -40.35 21.94
C VAL A 27 2.90 -41.04 21.12
N VAL A 28 3.71 -40.28 20.42
CA VAL A 28 4.97 -40.73 19.80
C VAL A 28 6.09 -39.77 20.18
N PRO A 29 7.33 -40.27 20.33
CA PRO A 29 8.30 -39.79 21.31
C PRO A 29 8.99 -38.47 20.93
N SER A 30 9.38 -37.70 21.94
CA SER A 30 10.33 -36.59 21.79
C SER A 30 11.69 -37.12 21.32
N LEU A 31 12.07 -36.83 20.08
CA LEU A 31 13.46 -36.85 19.65
C LEU A 31 13.76 -35.64 18.77
N LEU A 32 14.53 -34.75 19.38
CA LEU A 32 15.60 -33.94 18.81
C LEU A 32 15.22 -32.86 17.78
N LEU A 33 15.35 -31.63 18.28
CA LEU A 33 15.58 -30.40 17.53
C LEU A 33 16.61 -30.63 16.42
N GLU A 34 16.18 -30.53 15.18
CA GLU A 34 17.05 -29.95 14.15
C GLU A 34 16.68 -28.48 14.06
N GLU A 35 17.57 -27.66 14.60
CA GLU A 35 17.58 -26.23 14.41
C GLU A 35 17.72 -25.96 12.91
N THR A 36 16.63 -25.57 12.27
CA THR A 36 16.74 -24.63 11.17
C THR A 36 16.26 -23.30 11.70
N GLU A 37 17.23 -22.53 12.21
CA GLU A 37 17.13 -21.09 12.32
C GLU A 37 16.82 -20.53 10.93
N GLY A 38 15.52 -20.49 10.60
CA GLY A 38 15.01 -19.77 9.46
C GLY A 38 14.99 -18.29 9.80
N SER A 39 16.15 -17.67 9.75
CA SER A 39 16.29 -16.22 9.71
C SER A 39 15.40 -15.72 8.56
N GLY A 40 14.31 -15.04 8.92
CA GLY A 40 13.30 -14.56 7.99
C GLY A 40 13.74 -13.29 7.27
N ASP A 41 14.97 -13.25 6.77
CA ASP A 41 15.52 -12.23 5.87
C ASP A 41 15.58 -12.73 4.41
N ASP A 42 14.57 -13.48 3.98
CA ASP A 42 14.22 -13.56 2.56
C ASP A 42 12.74 -13.24 2.41
N MET A 43 12.41 -11.96 2.63
CA MET A 43 11.32 -11.40 1.87
C MET A 43 11.88 -11.23 0.47
N PRO A 44 11.33 -11.88 -0.57
CA PRO A 44 11.85 -11.67 -1.91
C PRO A 44 11.77 -10.17 -2.12
N LEU A 45 12.91 -9.55 -2.40
CA LEU A 45 13.04 -8.29 -3.11
C LEU A 45 12.34 -8.54 -4.45
N PHE A 46 11.01 -8.57 -4.44
CA PHE A 46 10.20 -8.77 -5.60
C PHE A 46 10.58 -7.62 -6.50
N ASN A 47 11.32 -7.98 -7.54
CA ASN A 47 11.56 -7.20 -8.72
C ASN A 47 10.17 -6.83 -9.27
N GLY A 48 9.59 -5.76 -8.75
CA GLY A 48 8.40 -5.14 -9.31
C GLY A 48 8.68 -3.70 -9.67
N THR A 49 9.94 -3.28 -9.53
CA THR A 49 10.53 -2.20 -10.30
C THR A 49 10.62 -2.58 -11.78
N GLU A 50 10.89 -3.86 -12.13
CA GLU A 50 10.84 -4.33 -13.52
C GLU A 50 9.45 -4.13 -14.16
N ALA A 51 8.39 -4.34 -13.38
CA ALA A 51 7.01 -4.15 -13.84
C ALA A 51 6.77 -2.71 -14.28
N CYS A 52 7.28 -1.74 -13.51
CA CYS A 52 7.12 -0.31 -13.75
C CYS A 52 7.74 0.18 -15.06
N GLY A 53 8.66 -0.59 -15.66
CA GLY A 53 9.25 -0.27 -16.96
C GLY A 53 8.43 -0.77 -18.16
N THR A 54 7.42 -1.62 -17.95
CA THR A 54 6.65 -2.23 -19.03
C THR A 54 5.50 -1.34 -19.51
N SER A 55 5.14 -1.41 -20.79
CA SER A 55 3.95 -0.72 -21.33
C SER A 55 2.66 -1.31 -20.74
N PRO A 56 1.55 -0.57 -20.64
CA PRO A 56 0.28 -1.14 -20.18
C PRO A 56 -0.19 -2.24 -21.13
N ASP A 57 -0.72 -3.33 -20.57
CA ASP A 57 -1.26 -4.45 -21.34
C ASP A 57 -2.74 -4.68 -21.02
N THR A 58 -3.59 -4.45 -22.01
CA THR A 58 -5.04 -4.66 -21.93
C THR A 58 -5.39 -6.14 -21.76
N GLY A 59 -4.55 -7.06 -22.25
CA GLY A 59 -4.88 -8.48 -22.35
C GLY A 59 -5.95 -8.78 -23.41
N PRO A 60 -6.26 -10.07 -23.65
CA PRO A 60 -7.16 -10.49 -24.73
C PRO A 60 -8.64 -10.51 -24.35
N CYS A 61 -8.98 -10.33 -23.06
CA CYS A 61 -10.37 -10.30 -22.62
C CYS A 61 -11.07 -8.97 -22.93
N PHE A 62 -12.40 -8.98 -22.97
CA PHE A 62 -13.24 -7.84 -23.38
C PHE A 62 -13.87 -7.06 -22.22
N GLY A 63 -13.38 -7.27 -21.00
CA GLY A 63 -13.77 -6.46 -19.85
C GLY A 63 -13.34 -5.00 -20.02
N MET A 64 -14.04 -4.09 -19.34
CA MET A 64 -13.74 -2.65 -19.37
C MET A 64 -13.45 -2.19 -17.95
N HIS A 65 -12.27 -2.54 -17.45
CA HIS A 65 -11.83 -2.14 -16.11
C HIS A 65 -10.88 -0.95 -16.21
N GLU A 66 -11.20 0.15 -15.53
CA GLU A 66 -10.27 1.26 -15.36
C GLU A 66 -9.17 0.84 -14.37
N ARG A 67 -7.92 0.96 -14.81
CA ARG A 67 -6.72 0.61 -14.05
C ARG A 67 -5.66 1.68 -14.23
N TYR A 68 -4.67 1.70 -13.35
CA TYR A 68 -3.52 2.59 -13.43
C TYR A 68 -2.30 1.81 -13.89
N PHE A 69 -1.49 2.41 -14.74
CA PHE A 69 -0.14 1.94 -15.07
C PHE A 69 0.86 3.07 -14.82
N TYR A 70 2.09 2.74 -14.49
CA TYR A 70 3.18 3.68 -14.38
C TYR A 70 3.78 3.96 -15.75
N ASN A 71 3.76 5.22 -16.15
CA ASN A 71 4.46 5.70 -17.33
C ASN A 71 5.81 6.30 -16.90
N SER A 72 6.90 5.60 -17.20
CA SER A 72 8.25 6.03 -16.85
C SER A 72 8.71 7.28 -17.58
N SER A 73 8.19 7.54 -18.79
CA SER A 73 8.50 8.73 -19.58
C SER A 73 7.90 9.99 -18.97
N SER A 74 6.67 9.91 -18.46
CA SER A 74 6.00 11.03 -17.77
C SER A 74 6.24 11.03 -16.25
N MET A 75 6.89 9.97 -15.74
CA MET A 75 7.06 9.68 -14.32
C MET A 75 5.74 9.84 -13.55
N SER A 76 4.64 9.30 -14.09
CA SER A 76 3.31 9.44 -13.51
C SER A 76 2.46 8.18 -13.68
N CYS A 77 1.42 8.04 -12.86
CA CYS A 77 0.49 6.93 -12.95
C CYS A 77 -0.73 7.36 -13.76
N GLU A 78 -0.93 6.71 -14.90
CA GLU A 78 -1.94 7.07 -15.89
C GLU A 78 -3.03 5.99 -15.98
N LEU A 79 -4.24 6.39 -16.35
CA LEU A 79 -5.37 5.47 -16.51
C LEU A 79 -5.28 4.73 -17.85
N PHE A 80 -5.62 3.44 -17.84
CA PHE A 80 -5.82 2.64 -19.03
C PHE A 80 -7.00 1.66 -18.85
N LYS A 81 -7.48 1.10 -19.96
CA LYS A 81 -8.52 0.07 -19.95
C LYS A 81 -7.88 -1.31 -19.92
N TYR A 82 -8.23 -2.11 -18.91
CA TYR A 82 -7.81 -3.50 -18.78
C TYR A 82 -8.98 -4.44 -19.10
N GLY A 83 -8.68 -5.43 -19.95
CA GLY A 83 -9.60 -6.44 -20.46
C GLY A 83 -10.10 -7.43 -19.41
N GLY A 84 -9.49 -7.49 -18.23
CA GLY A 84 -9.92 -8.35 -17.13
C GLY A 84 -9.19 -9.68 -17.00
N CYS A 85 -8.38 -10.08 -17.98
CA CYS A 85 -7.52 -11.27 -17.89
C CYS A 85 -6.14 -11.07 -18.52
N LEU A 86 -5.18 -11.88 -18.08
CA LEU A 86 -3.77 -11.81 -18.47
C LEU A 86 -3.20 -10.39 -18.27
N GLY A 87 -2.36 -9.90 -19.18
CA GLY A 87 -1.68 -8.64 -19.02
C GLY A 87 -0.33 -8.78 -18.29
N ASN A 88 0.21 -7.65 -17.87
CA ASN A 88 1.44 -7.58 -17.09
C ASN A 88 1.22 -6.95 -15.70
N LYS A 89 2.31 -6.84 -14.94
CA LYS A 89 2.31 -6.34 -13.57
C LYS A 89 2.21 -4.81 -13.46
N ASN A 90 2.34 -4.06 -14.56
CA ASN A 90 2.12 -2.61 -14.57
C ASN A 90 0.62 -2.27 -14.62
N ASN A 91 -0.12 -2.78 -13.63
CA ASN A 91 -1.57 -2.75 -13.60
C ASN A 91 -2.06 -2.68 -12.15
N PHE A 92 -2.46 -1.48 -11.73
CA PHE A 92 -2.82 -1.15 -10.36
C PHE A 92 -4.27 -0.70 -10.27
N LYS A 93 -4.91 -0.92 -9.12
CA LYS A 93 -6.32 -0.52 -8.92
C LYS A 93 -6.45 0.96 -8.57
N THR A 94 -5.43 1.52 -7.94
CA THR A 94 -5.42 2.92 -7.49
C THR A 94 -4.13 3.62 -7.89
N GLU A 95 -4.21 4.93 -8.11
CA GLU A 95 -3.04 5.77 -8.37
C GLU A 95 -2.00 5.65 -7.25
N ARG A 96 -2.47 5.59 -6.00
CA ARG A 96 -1.61 5.46 -4.81
C ARG A 96 -0.77 4.19 -4.86
N GLU A 97 -1.40 3.06 -5.14
CA GLU A 97 -0.72 1.77 -5.23
C GLU A 97 0.34 1.79 -6.35
N CYS A 98 0.00 2.38 -7.50
CA CYS A 98 0.93 2.55 -8.60
C CYS A 98 2.15 3.41 -8.21
N LEU A 99 1.92 4.58 -7.58
CA LEU A 99 3.00 5.47 -7.15
C LEU A 99 3.86 4.81 -6.06
N GLN A 100 3.25 4.18 -5.06
CA GLN A 100 4.00 3.47 -4.01
C GLN A 100 4.87 2.34 -4.57
N ARG A 101 4.45 1.70 -5.67
CA ARG A 101 5.20 0.59 -6.26
C ARG A 101 6.30 1.02 -7.22
N CYS A 102 6.09 2.12 -7.95
CA CYS A 102 6.87 2.48 -9.12
C CYS A 102 7.57 3.83 -9.06
N ARG A 103 7.20 4.70 -8.12
CA ARG A 103 7.84 6.02 -7.99
C ARG A 103 9.31 5.87 -7.64
N THR A 104 10.13 6.79 -8.16
CA THR A 104 11.55 6.91 -7.87
C THR A 104 11.87 8.34 -7.42
N GLU A 105 13.04 8.56 -6.83
CA GLU A 105 13.52 9.91 -6.42
C GLU A 105 13.57 10.92 -7.57
N ALA A 106 13.57 10.46 -8.83
CA ALA A 106 13.51 11.33 -9.99
C ALA A 106 12.27 12.25 -9.97
N VAL A 107 11.19 11.84 -9.32
CA VAL A 107 9.99 12.67 -9.19
C VAL A 107 10.20 13.94 -8.38
N CYS A 108 11.21 13.98 -7.50
CA CYS A 108 11.53 15.16 -6.69
C CYS A 108 12.04 16.32 -7.55
N ARG A 109 12.41 16.05 -8.81
CA ARG A 109 12.83 17.07 -9.79
C ARG A 109 11.69 17.56 -10.68
N LEU A 110 10.51 16.95 -10.58
CA LEU A 110 9.34 17.35 -11.37
C LEU A 110 8.69 18.61 -10.79
N PRO A 111 8.06 19.45 -11.64
CA PRO A 111 7.38 20.66 -11.18
C PRO A 111 6.16 20.33 -10.31
N MET A 112 5.79 21.26 -9.45
CA MET A 112 4.47 21.27 -8.79
C MET A 112 3.39 21.65 -9.81
N ALA A 113 2.87 20.66 -10.54
CA ALA A 113 1.96 20.82 -11.68
C ALA A 113 0.48 20.88 -11.24
N ALA A 114 0.11 21.98 -10.59
CA ALA A 114 -1.25 22.20 -10.07
C ALA A 114 -2.28 22.37 -11.16
N GLN A 115 -3.35 21.58 -11.08
CA GLN A 115 -4.50 21.64 -11.97
C GLN A 115 -5.81 21.61 -11.17
N PRO A 116 -6.85 22.35 -11.61
CA PRO A 116 -8.16 22.28 -10.98
C PRO A 116 -8.74 20.86 -11.02
N CYS A 117 -9.33 20.43 -9.91
CA CYS A 117 -10.00 19.13 -9.84
C CYS A 117 -11.04 19.07 -8.73
N ALA A 118 -11.99 18.14 -8.86
CA ALA A 118 -12.99 17.86 -7.83
C ALA A 118 -12.62 16.59 -7.06
N GLY A 119 -12.45 16.71 -5.73
CA GLY A 119 -12.51 15.56 -4.83
C GLY A 119 -11.28 14.66 -4.70
N GLN A 120 -10.05 15.19 -4.85
CA GLN A 120 -8.85 14.43 -4.48
C GLN A 120 -8.46 14.62 -3.00
N PRO A 121 -7.80 13.60 -2.39
CA PRO A 121 -7.32 13.69 -1.01
C PRO A 121 -6.25 14.79 -0.87
N ALA A 122 -6.09 15.29 0.36
CA ALA A 122 -4.96 16.14 0.70
C ALA A 122 -3.65 15.37 0.46
N VAL A 123 -2.88 15.84 -0.52
CA VAL A 123 -1.57 15.26 -0.90
C VAL A 123 -0.46 16.26 -0.57
N TRP A 124 0.77 15.78 -0.61
CA TRP A 124 1.99 16.54 -0.46
C TRP A 124 2.75 16.53 -1.79
N ALA A 125 3.51 17.59 -2.06
CA ALA A 125 4.43 17.68 -3.18
C ALA A 125 5.75 18.28 -2.71
N PHE A 126 6.85 17.87 -3.34
CA PHE A 126 8.15 18.43 -3.07
C PHE A 126 8.37 19.69 -3.90
N ASN A 127 8.69 20.80 -3.22
CA ASN A 127 9.13 22.03 -3.85
C ASN A 127 10.65 22.01 -3.98
N ALA A 128 11.15 21.71 -5.19
CA ALA A 128 12.58 21.63 -5.46
C ALA A 128 13.34 22.96 -5.25
N THR A 129 12.67 24.11 -5.45
CA THR A 129 13.30 25.43 -5.24
C THR A 129 13.45 25.74 -3.76
N ALA A 130 12.46 25.35 -2.95
CA ALA A 130 12.49 25.56 -1.50
C ALA A 130 13.19 24.44 -0.73
N GLY A 131 13.39 23.27 -1.35
CA GLY A 131 13.90 22.07 -0.69
C GLY A 131 12.92 21.47 0.33
N LEU A 132 11.62 21.69 0.15
CA LEU A 132 10.62 21.38 1.18
C LEU A 132 9.42 20.61 0.63
N CYS A 133 8.94 19.65 1.43
CA CYS A 133 7.66 18.99 1.22
C CYS A 133 6.52 19.90 1.71
N VAL A 134 5.65 20.30 0.80
CA VAL A 134 4.54 21.22 1.08
C VAL A 134 3.19 20.55 0.84
N PRO A 135 2.17 20.84 1.68
CA PRO A 135 0.83 20.33 1.43
C PRO A 135 0.27 20.97 0.17
N TYR A 136 -0.48 20.19 -0.60
CA TYR A 136 -1.09 20.66 -1.81
C TYR A 136 -2.33 21.50 -1.52
N GLN A 137 -2.59 22.49 -2.37
CA GLN A 137 -3.69 23.42 -2.20
C GLN A 137 -5.05 22.72 -2.45
N GLN A 138 -6.06 23.09 -1.66
CA GLN A 138 -7.41 22.55 -1.76
C GLN A 138 -8.02 22.88 -3.14
N GLY A 139 -8.67 21.88 -3.77
CA GLY A 139 -9.26 22.02 -5.11
C GLY A 139 -8.25 21.94 -6.25
N LEU A 140 -6.97 21.73 -5.95
CA LEU A 140 -5.93 21.46 -6.92
C LEU A 140 -5.43 20.03 -6.79
N CYS A 141 -5.11 19.43 -7.93
CA CYS A 141 -4.55 18.11 -8.07
C CYS A 141 -3.17 18.18 -8.68
N GLN A 142 -2.29 17.33 -8.19
CA GLN A 142 -0.99 17.09 -8.79
C GLN A 142 -1.11 15.97 -9.82
N ARG A 143 -0.78 16.19 -11.10
CA ARG A 143 -0.91 15.12 -12.12
C ARG A 143 0.32 14.22 -12.27
N ASN A 144 1.50 14.75 -11.98
CA ASN A 144 2.74 14.00 -12.14
C ASN A 144 3.11 13.22 -10.85
N GLY A 145 4.19 12.45 -10.90
CA GLY A 145 4.64 11.63 -9.78
C GLY A 145 5.21 12.40 -8.58
N ASN A 146 5.33 13.74 -8.64
CA ASN A 146 5.67 14.57 -7.48
C ASN A 146 4.46 14.75 -6.55
N LYS A 147 3.89 13.62 -6.15
CA LYS A 147 2.68 13.45 -5.34
C LYS A 147 2.97 12.42 -4.26
N PHE A 148 2.69 12.80 -3.03
CA PHE A 148 2.87 11.98 -1.83
C PHE A 148 1.61 12.04 -0.99
N TYR A 149 1.26 10.97 -0.28
CA TYR A 149 0.03 10.91 0.52
C TYR A 149 0.26 11.33 1.98
N THR A 150 1.52 11.39 2.41
CA THR A 150 1.91 11.93 3.72
C THR A 150 3.17 12.80 3.59
N LYS A 151 3.38 13.67 4.58
CA LYS A 151 4.60 14.48 4.67
C LYS A 151 5.84 13.58 4.79
N ALA A 152 5.77 12.59 5.68
CA ALA A 152 6.87 11.66 5.93
C ALA A 152 7.27 10.89 4.66
N GLU A 153 6.29 10.45 3.86
CA GLU A 153 6.55 9.80 2.57
C GLU A 153 7.26 10.74 1.58
N CYS A 154 6.90 12.02 1.55
CA CYS A 154 7.61 13.01 0.74
C CYS A 154 9.04 13.22 1.23
N GLU A 155 9.23 13.34 2.54
CA GLU A 155 10.54 13.55 3.16
C GLU A 155 11.44 12.30 3.03
N GLU A 156 10.87 11.11 3.02
CA GLU A 156 11.62 9.87 2.77
C GLU A 156 12.18 9.81 1.35
N TYR A 157 11.38 10.23 0.35
CA TYR A 157 11.79 10.18 -1.07
C TYR A 157 12.62 11.40 -1.50
N CYS A 158 12.29 12.58 -0.99
CA CYS A 158 12.85 13.85 -1.47
C CYS A 158 13.61 14.62 -0.39
N GLY A 159 13.61 14.15 0.86
CA GLY A 159 14.21 14.84 1.97
C GLY A 159 15.69 15.12 1.74
N VAL A 160 15.99 16.40 1.54
CA VAL A 160 17.33 16.96 1.70
C VAL A 160 17.24 18.11 2.69
N VAL A 161 17.49 17.78 3.95
CA VAL A 161 18.60 18.33 4.73
C VAL A 161 19.13 17.17 5.57
N LYS A 162 20.19 16.49 5.10
CA LYS A 162 21.14 15.92 6.06
C LYS A 162 21.90 17.14 6.55
N ASP A 163 21.49 17.67 7.69
CA ASP A 163 22.23 18.71 8.38
C ASP A 163 23.72 18.32 8.41
N GLU A 164 24.57 19.30 8.15
CA GLU A 164 26.03 19.35 8.29
C GLU A 164 26.64 18.37 9.32
N GLU A 165 26.72 17.08 9.00
CA GLU A 165 27.56 16.10 9.70
C GLU A 165 28.36 15.24 8.71
N PHE A 166 28.68 15.82 7.54
CA PHE A 166 29.71 15.29 6.66
C PHE A 166 30.93 16.23 6.55
N LEU A 167 31.03 17.24 7.43
CA LEU A 167 32.18 18.14 7.51
C LEU A 167 32.95 18.05 8.83
N MET A 168 32.84 16.93 9.56
CA MET A 168 33.73 16.63 10.71
C MET A 168 34.08 15.14 10.87
N SER A 169 34.18 14.36 9.80
CA SER A 169 34.78 13.02 9.86
C SER A 169 35.27 12.56 8.48
N ILE A 170 36.42 13.08 8.05
CA ILE A 170 37.57 12.40 7.41
C ILE A 170 38.61 13.48 7.05
#